data_AF-A0A285UG44-F1
#
_entry.id   AF-A0A285UG44-F1
#
_cell.length_a   1.000
_cell.length_b   1.000
_cell.length_c   1.000
_cell.angle_alpha   90.00
_cell.angle_beta   90.00
_cell.angle_gamma   90.00
#
_symmetry.space_group_name_H-M   'P 1'
#
loop_
_entity.id
_entity.type
_entity.pdbx_description
1 polymer ?
#
loop_
_entity_poly.entity_id
_entity_poly.type
_entity_poly.pdbx_seq_one_letter_code
_entity_poly.pdbx_strand_id
1 'polypeptide(L)' 'MSKIEIVYKSGKKETLETESHTAETLKRELEVAAAHKKSYMEVDGFSIFPNLIKEVREVK' A
#
# COMPACT_ATOMS: atom_id res chain seq x y z
N MET A 1 -7.38 -12.73 7.53
CA MET A 1 -7.44 -11.28 7.28
C MET A 1 -6.31 -10.54 7.97
N SER A 2 -5.35 -10.03 7.20
CA SER A 2 -4.30 -9.13 7.66
C SER A 2 -4.74 -7.68 7.46
N LYS A 3 -4.31 -6.80 8.38
CA LYS A 3 -4.56 -5.37 8.26
C LYS A 3 -3.23 -4.67 8.00
N ILE A 4 -3.17 -3.89 6.94
CA ILE A 4 -1.97 -3.18 6.51
C ILE A 4 -2.30 -1.68 6.52
N GLU A 5 -1.54 -0.91 7.29
CA GLU A 5 -1.65 0.54 7.27
C GLU A 5 -0.65 1.13 6.29
N ILE A 6 -1.18 1.92 5.35
CA ILE A 6 -0.43 2.69 4.36
C ILE A 6 -0.43 4.15 4.82
N VAL A 7 0.77 4.69 5.03
CA VAL A 7 0.97 6.10 5.39
C VAL A 7 1.46 6.83 4.15
N TYR A 8 0.71 7.85 3.75
CA TYR A 8 1.07 8.72 2.63
C TYR A 8 1.98 9.87 3.09
N LYS A 9 2.72 10.44 2.15
CA LYS A 9 3.57 11.62 2.35
C LYS A 9 2.80 12.84 2.87
N SER A 10 1.51 12.93 2.54
CA SER A 10 0.60 13.96 3.09
C SER A 10 0.28 13.78 4.57
N GLY A 11 0.64 12.64 5.18
CA GLY A 11 0.24 12.26 6.53
C GLY A 11 -1.11 11.53 6.58
N LYS A 12 -1.84 11.43 5.46
CA LYS A 12 -3.04 10.57 5.38
C LYS A 12 -2.63 9.12 5.64
N LYS A 13 -3.46 8.39 6.38
CA LYS A 13 -3.31 6.96 6.64
C LYS A 13 -4.52 6.23 6.08
N GLU A 14 -4.29 5.10 5.45
CA GLU A 14 -5.35 4.20 4.98
C GLU A 14 -5.05 2.79 5.46
N THR A 15 -6.06 2.13 6.04
CA THR A 15 -5.94 0.74 6.46
C THR A 15 -6.58 -0.14 5.39
N LEU A 16 -5.75 -0.97 4.78
CA LEU A 16 -6.15 -2.02 3.85
C LEU A 16 -6.38 -3.30 4.65
N GLU A 17 -7.56 -3.89 4.50
CA GLU A 17 -7.85 -5.23 5.00
C GLU A 17 -7.79 -6.18 3.82
N THR A 18 -6.84 -7.11 3.86
CA THR A 18 -6.62 -8.07 2.76
C THR A 18 -6.32 -9.44 3.34
N GLU A 19 -6.83 -10.47 2.67
CA GLU A 19 -6.54 -11.86 2.98
C GLU A 19 -5.49 -12.45 2.03
N SER A 20 -5.22 -11.73 0.95
CA SER A 20 -4.41 -12.19 -0.18
C SER A 20 -2.98 -11.64 -0.14
N HIS A 21 -2.75 -10.53 0.54
CA HIS A 21 -1.45 -9.86 0.58
C HIS A 21 -0.91 -9.72 2.01
N THR A 22 0.39 -9.97 2.19
CA THR A 22 1.13 -9.58 3.40
C THR A 22 1.67 -8.17 3.25
N ALA A 23 2.02 -7.50 4.36
CA ALA A 23 2.63 -6.17 4.30
C ALA A 23 3.93 -6.16 3.47
N GLU A 24 4.70 -7.25 3.50
CA GLU A 24 5.93 -7.40 2.73
C GLU A 24 5.68 -7.50 1.23
N THR A 25 4.73 -8.34 0.80
CA THR A 25 4.37 -8.47 -0.61
C THR A 25 3.84 -7.15 -1.16
N LEU A 26 2.91 -6.52 -0.42
CA LEU A 26 2.34 -5.25 -0.83
C LEU A 26 3.41 -4.17 -0.95
N LYS A 27 4.33 -4.08 0.02
CA LYS A 27 5.45 -3.14 -0.03
C LYS A 27 6.29 -3.31 -1.29
N ARG A 28 6.65 -4.56 -1.64
CA ARG A 28 7.43 -4.85 -2.84
C ARG A 28 6.69 -4.43 -4.12
N GLU A 29 5.40 -4.71 -4.21
CA GLU A 29 4.58 -4.32 -5.36
C GLU A 29 4.48 -2.80 -5.49
N LEU A 30 4.35 -2.08 -4.37
CA LEU A 30 4.32 -0.62 -4.34
C LEU A 30 5.66 -0.02 -4.74
N GLU A 31 6.79 -0.60 -4.32
CA GLU A 31 8.12 -0.17 -4.74
C GLU A 31 8.31 -0.35 -6.25
N VAL A 32 7.89 -1.48 -6.80
CA VAL A 32 7.90 -1.72 -8.26
C VAL A 32 6.99 -0.72 -8.96
N ALA A 33 5.76 -0.52 -8.49
CA ALA A 33 4.82 0.40 -9.10
C ALA A 33 5.35 1.86 -9.08
N ALA A 34 6.00 2.27 -7.99
CA ALA A 34 6.65 3.57 -7.89
C ALA A 34 7.85 3.69 -8.84
N ALA A 35 8.69 2.66 -8.95
CA ALA A 35 9.81 2.63 -9.90
C ALA A 35 9.34 2.75 -11.37
N HIS A 36 8.22 2.12 -11.69
CA HIS A 36 7.55 2.21 -12.99
C HIS A 36 6.72 3.49 -13.17
N LYS A 37 6.77 4.44 -12.23
CA LYS A 37 6.01 5.71 -12.24
C LYS A 37 4.50 5.50 -12.42
N LYS A 38 3.94 4.39 -11.92
CA LYS A 38 2.50 4.16 -11.93
C LYS A 38 1.80 5.17 -11.03
N SER A 39 0.79 5.86 -11.56
CA SER A 39 0.06 6.89 -10.81
C SER A 39 -0.75 6.29 -9.64
N TYR A 40 -1.40 5.16 -9.86
CA TYR A 40 -2.16 4.41 -8.85
C TYR A 40 -2.19 2.91 -9.18
N MET A 41 -2.60 2.10 -8.22
CA MET A 41 -2.93 0.69 -8.39
C MET A 41 -4.11 0.31 -7.49
N GLU A 42 -4.87 -0.70 -7.89
CA GLU A 42 -5.98 -1.21 -7.09
C GLU A 42 -5.57 -2.53 -6.43
N VAL A 43 -5.78 -2.64 -5.11
CA VAL A 43 -5.50 -3.85 -4.33
C VAL A 43 -6.72 -4.13 -3.47
N ASP A 44 -7.35 -5.29 -3.65
CA ASP A 44 -8.56 -5.69 -2.91
C ASP A 44 -9.67 -4.60 -2.92
N GLY A 45 -9.81 -3.87 -4.04
CA GLY A 45 -10.78 -2.78 -4.19
C GLY A 45 -10.35 -1.43 -3.60
N PHE A 46 -9.14 -1.34 -3.05
CA PHE A 46 -8.56 -0.09 -2.55
C PHE A 46 -7.64 0.53 -3.60
N SER A 47 -7.91 1.80 -3.93
CA SER A 47 -7.01 2.60 -4.76
C SER A 47 -5.83 3.10 -3.94
N ILE A 48 -4.64 2.58 -4.25
CA ILE A 48 -3.39 2.95 -3.61
C ILE A 48 -2.56 3.78 -4.59
N PHE A 49 -1.86 4.80 -4.08
CA PHE A 49 -1.03 5.72 -4.88
C PHE A 49 0.46 5.55 -4.56
N PRO A 50 1.19 4.62 -5.22
CA PRO A 50 2.55 4.22 -4.83
C PRO A 50 3.53 5.39 -4.70
N ASN A 51 3.47 6.36 -5.61
CA ASN A 51 4.38 7.52 -5.60
C ASN A 51 4.19 8.44 -4.38
N LEU A 52 3.02 8.38 -3.77
CA LEU A 52 2.63 9.21 -2.63
C LEU A 52 2.82 8.47 -1.30
N ILE A 53 3.24 7.21 -1.30
CA ILE A 53 3.44 6.44 -0.08
C ILE A 53 4.74 6.86 0.59
N LYS A 54 4.68 6.93 1.92
CA LYS A 54 5.81 7.16 2.81
C LYS A 54 6.21 5.88 3.53
N GLU A 55 5.24 5.14 4.06
CA GLU A 55 5.48 3.92 4.84
C GLU A 55 4.32 2.94 4.65
N VAL A 56 4.63 1.65 4.71
CA VAL A 56 3.66 0.55 4.76
C VAL A 56 4.01 -0.30 5.97
N ARG A 57 3.03 -0.57 6.83
CA ARG A 57 3.23 -1.40 8.03
C ARG A 57 2.04 -2.30 8.29
N GLU A 58 2.32 -3.48 8.84
CA GLU A 58 1.26 -4.37 9.31
C GLU A 58 0.72 -3.86 10.65
N VAL A 59 -0.60 -3.91 10.82
CA VAL A 59 -1.27 -3.61 12.09
C VAL A 59 -1.98 -4.88 12.58
N LYS A 60 -1.79 -5.19 13.87
CA LYS A 60 -2.31 -6.41 14.51
C LYS A 60 -3.71 -6.20 15.07
#